data_AF-A0AA97MWZ0-F1
#
_entry.id   AF-A0AA97MWZ0-F1
#
_cell.length_a   1.000
_cell.length_b   1.000
_cell.length_c   1.000
_cell.angle_alpha   90.00
_cell.angle_beta   90.00
_cell.angle_gamma   90.00
#
_symmetry.space_group_name_H-M   'P 1'
#
loop_
_entity.id
_entity.type
_entity.pdbx_description
1 polymer ?
#
loop_
_entity_poly.entity_id
_entity_poly.type
_entity_poly.pdbx_seq_one_letter_code
_entity_poly.pdbx_strand_id
1 'polypeptide(L)'
;MQILTCPAQLQRLEGILRKSLPLALPVYGAVLNITRGNPGQSEVVVDKWPDFGAVLARPSGEVASGDMGHCKEGGNVTWCPGMCQVCSGYPWVPPGAGERWLLEHAGSILPGSGGHHTDLSSPRPDPAVRVGSLRPSHVDLLNDTWAFGGNARSRRYLAKILERFPHVCLQDSSGEPLSWVLTDHFGTGTHSYTLPAHRRHGHMQVALTVAAQRAQARGFPTFG
;
A
#
# COMPACT_ATOMS: atom_id res chain seq x y z
N MET A 1 4.51 24.18 12.62
CA MET A 1 3.73 23.02 12.12
C MET A 1 2.69 22.66 13.16
N GLN A 2 1.46 22.38 12.72
CA GLN A 2 0.28 22.12 13.53
C GLN A 2 -0.31 20.76 13.16
N ILE A 3 -0.66 19.94 14.16
CA ILE A 3 -1.38 18.67 13.94
C ILE A 3 -2.89 18.99 13.87
N LEU A 4 -3.56 18.52 12.82
CA LEU A 4 -5.01 18.68 12.68
C LEU A 4 -5.74 17.51 13.34
N THR A 5 -6.46 17.78 14.43
CA THR A 5 -7.28 16.80 15.15
C THR A 5 -8.78 17.07 15.05
N CYS A 6 -9.17 18.29 14.67
CA CYS A 6 -10.58 18.67 14.59
C CYS A 6 -11.24 18.05 13.34
N PRO A 7 -12.37 17.33 13.47
CA PRO A 7 -13.07 16.71 12.35
C PRO A 7 -13.45 17.72 11.24
N ALA A 8 -13.89 18.92 11.61
CA ALA A 8 -14.24 19.96 10.63
C ALA A 8 -13.02 20.45 9.82
N GLN A 9 -11.84 20.52 10.45
CA GLN A 9 -10.60 20.87 9.75
C GLN A 9 -10.19 19.75 8.79
N LEU A 10 -10.24 18.50 9.25
CA LEU A 10 -9.91 17.33 8.42
C LEU A 10 -10.84 17.19 7.21
N GLN A 11 -12.15 17.40 7.38
CA GLN A 11 -13.08 17.37 6.24
C GLN A 11 -12.84 18.51 5.25
N ARG A 12 -12.49 19.72 5.74
CA ARG A 12 -12.14 20.83 4.85
C ARG A 12 -10.84 20.53 4.09
N LEU A 13 -9.85 19.97 4.76
CA LEU A 13 -8.60 19.54 4.15
C LEU A 13 -8.84 18.45 3.09
N GLU A 14 -9.66 17.44 3.39
CA GLU A 14 -10.08 16.39 2.45
C GLU A 14 -10.66 16.99 1.17
N GLY A 15 -11.57 17.96 1.30
CA GLY A 15 -12.18 18.66 0.16
C GLY A 15 -11.19 19.48 -0.68
N ILE A 16 -10.17 20.06 -0.06
CA ILE A 16 -9.10 20.80 -0.76
C ILE A 16 -8.17 19.84 -1.50
N LEU A 17 -7.69 18.79 -0.82
CA LEU A 17 -6.80 17.79 -1.40
C LEU A 17 -7.46 17.04 -2.56
N ARG A 18 -8.76 16.77 -2.47
CA ARG A 18 -9.53 16.13 -3.55
C ARG A 18 -9.44 16.90 -4.88
N LYS A 19 -9.42 18.23 -4.84
CA LYS A 19 -9.29 19.08 -6.05
C LYS A 19 -7.90 19.06 -6.68
N SER A 20 -6.91 18.60 -5.91
CA SER A 20 -5.51 18.53 -6.31
C SER A 20 -5.06 17.10 -6.64
N LEU A 21 -6.01 16.18 -6.81
CA LEU A 21 -5.71 14.85 -7.34
C LEU A 21 -5.28 14.95 -8.81
N PRO A 22 -4.30 14.16 -9.26
CA PRO A 22 -3.66 13.04 -8.56
C PRO A 22 -2.47 13.42 -7.65
N LEU A 23 -2.00 14.66 -7.67
CA LEU A 23 -0.79 15.08 -6.93
C LEU A 23 -0.91 14.94 -5.41
N ALA A 24 -2.10 15.20 -4.87
CA ALA A 24 -2.39 15.10 -3.44
C ALA A 24 -2.70 13.67 -2.96
N LEU A 25 -2.71 12.67 -3.86
CA LEU A 25 -3.06 11.29 -3.52
C LEU A 25 -2.30 10.75 -2.29
N PRO A 26 -0.97 11.03 -2.13
CA PRO A 26 -0.20 10.53 -1.00
C PRO A 26 -0.57 11.07 0.38
N VAL A 27 -1.37 12.13 0.45
CA VAL A 27 -1.79 12.73 1.72
C VAL A 27 -3.30 12.63 1.87
N TYR A 28 -4.02 12.72 0.74
CA TYR A 28 -5.46 12.54 0.68
C TYR A 28 -5.90 11.17 1.24
N GLY A 29 -5.23 10.08 0.86
CA GLY A 29 -5.57 8.75 1.37
C GLY A 29 -5.43 8.63 2.90
N ALA A 30 -4.40 9.25 3.47
CA ALA A 30 -4.22 9.28 4.92
C ALA A 30 -5.30 10.13 5.62
N VAL A 31 -5.61 11.32 5.10
CA VAL A 31 -6.70 12.16 5.64
C VAL A 31 -8.03 11.41 5.60
N LEU A 32 -8.31 10.72 4.48
CA LEU A 32 -9.53 9.91 4.31
C LEU A 32 -9.63 8.77 5.34
N ASN A 33 -8.51 8.10 5.62
CA ASN A 33 -8.46 7.04 6.63
C ASN A 33 -8.65 7.62 8.05
N ILE A 34 -8.08 8.80 8.32
CA ILE A 34 -8.23 9.49 9.61
C ILE A 34 -9.70 9.92 9.83
N THR A 35 -10.36 10.49 8.82
CA THR A 35 -11.77 10.89 8.91
C THR A 35 -12.71 9.68 9.09
N ARG A 36 -12.23 8.47 8.80
CA ARG A 36 -12.97 7.20 8.90
C ARG A 36 -12.50 6.30 10.04
N GLY A 37 -12.07 6.90 11.16
CA GLY A 37 -11.74 6.16 12.38
C GLY A 37 -10.25 5.88 12.59
N ASN A 38 -9.39 6.35 11.68
CA ASN A 38 -7.93 6.31 11.81
C ASN A 38 -7.32 4.92 12.16
N PRO A 39 -7.66 3.86 11.42
CA PRO A 39 -7.17 2.52 11.72
C PRO A 39 -5.64 2.37 11.56
N GLY A 40 -5.00 3.25 10.79
CA GLY A 40 -3.55 3.27 10.57
C GLY A 40 -2.77 4.13 11.58
N GLN A 41 -3.40 4.61 12.65
CA GLN A 41 -2.78 5.45 13.70
C GLN A 41 -1.90 6.57 13.13
N SER A 42 -2.46 7.29 12.15
CA SER A 42 -1.76 8.35 11.45
C SER A 42 -2.23 9.72 11.94
N GLU A 43 -1.39 10.72 11.79
CA GLU A 43 -1.69 12.11 12.02
C GLU A 43 -1.32 12.95 10.80
N VAL A 44 -2.03 14.06 10.64
CA VAL A 44 -1.79 15.01 9.56
C VAL A 44 -1.29 16.31 10.14
N VAL A 45 -0.13 16.72 9.64
CA VAL A 45 0.60 17.90 10.06
C VAL A 45 0.57 18.91 8.91
N VAL A 46 0.21 20.15 9.21
CA VAL A 46 0.26 21.27 8.28
C VAL A 46 1.26 22.31 8.76
N ASP A 47 1.81 23.12 7.86
CA ASP A 47 2.66 24.25 8.24
C ASP A 47 1.84 25.34 8.94
N LYS A 48 0.67 25.69 8.39
CA LYS A 48 -0.29 26.70 8.87
C LYS A 48 -1.74 26.24 8.64
N TRP A 49 -2.72 26.85 9.30
CA TRP A 49 -4.14 26.61 9.03
C TRP A 49 -4.93 27.92 9.18
N PRO A 50 -5.89 28.25 8.29
CA PRO A 50 -6.40 27.45 7.16
C PRO A 50 -5.57 27.53 5.87
N ASP A 51 -4.68 28.49 5.74
CA ASP A 51 -3.90 28.75 4.52
C ASP A 51 -2.56 27.99 4.52
N PHE A 52 -2.63 26.65 4.48
CA PHE A 52 -1.45 25.79 4.46
C PHE A 52 -0.72 25.83 3.11
N GLY A 53 0.61 25.77 3.15
CA GLY A 53 1.46 25.56 1.97
C GLY A 53 2.01 24.13 1.87
N ALA A 54 2.06 23.40 2.98
CA ALA A 54 2.54 22.02 3.04
C ALA A 54 1.67 21.16 3.95
N VAL A 55 1.43 19.92 3.53
CA VAL A 55 0.69 18.91 4.30
C VAL A 55 1.51 17.63 4.31
N LEU A 56 1.67 17.06 5.51
CA LEU A 56 2.37 15.80 5.73
C LEU A 56 1.46 14.85 6.49
N ALA A 57 1.34 13.61 6.01
CA ALA A 57 0.77 12.52 6.77
C ALA A 57 1.91 11.64 7.33
N ARG A 58 1.83 11.29 8.61
CA ARG A 58 2.84 10.42 9.26
C ARG A 58 2.19 9.55 10.35
N PRO A 59 2.84 8.48 10.81
CA PRO A 59 2.42 7.76 12.01
C PRO A 59 2.41 8.68 13.24
N SER A 60 1.40 8.53 14.09
CA SER A 60 1.31 9.27 15.36
C SER A 60 2.53 9.00 16.23
N GLY A 61 3.20 10.05 16.70
CA GLY A 61 4.36 9.95 17.59
C GLY A 61 5.74 9.78 16.93
N GLU A 62 5.83 9.70 15.59
CA GLU A 62 7.13 9.64 14.90
C GLU A 62 7.74 11.05 14.76
N VAL A 63 8.62 11.43 15.69
CA VAL A 63 9.54 12.58 15.51
C VAL A 63 10.67 12.08 14.61
N ALA A 64 10.89 12.75 13.47
CA ALA A 64 11.92 12.36 12.52
C ALA A 64 13.30 12.33 13.21
N SER A 65 13.78 11.14 13.56
CA SER A 65 15.18 10.96 13.95
C SER A 65 16.01 11.09 12.68
N GLY A 66 16.78 12.17 12.61
CA GLY A 66 17.50 12.64 11.42
C GLY A 66 18.71 11.80 11.04
N ASP A 67 18.56 10.49 10.92
CA ASP A 67 19.64 9.60 10.48
C ASP A 67 19.50 9.31 8.97
N MET A 68 19.84 10.33 8.17
CA MET A 68 20.01 10.21 6.73
C MET A 68 21.35 9.51 6.45
N GLY A 69 21.33 8.18 6.43
CA GLY A 69 22.46 7.38 5.98
C GLY A 69 22.88 7.79 4.56
N HIS A 70 24.13 8.22 4.42
CA HIS A 70 24.74 8.59 3.13
C HIS A 70 24.87 7.36 2.22
N CYS A 71 24.36 7.43 1.00
CA CYS A 71 24.61 6.45 -0.05
C CYS A 71 25.78 6.93 -0.92
N LYS A 72 26.74 6.06 -1.23
CA LYS A 72 27.77 6.36 -2.23
C LYS A 72 27.16 6.33 -3.63
N GLU A 73 27.39 7.41 -4.37
CA GLU A 73 27.02 7.60 -5.77
C GLU A 73 27.81 6.67 -6.69
N GLY A 74 27.09 6.03 -7.62
CA GLY A 74 27.66 5.28 -8.72
C GLY A 74 26.65 5.16 -9.85
N GLY A 75 26.70 6.11 -10.79
CA GLY A 75 26.14 5.95 -12.14
C GLY A 75 24.72 6.46 -12.36
N ASN A 76 24.61 7.76 -12.65
CA ASN A 76 23.51 8.43 -13.37
C ASN A 76 22.07 8.07 -12.92
N VAL A 77 21.67 8.62 -11.77
CA VAL A 77 20.29 8.59 -11.29
C VAL A 77 19.85 10.04 -11.09
N THR A 78 18.85 10.46 -11.85
CA THR A 78 18.13 11.71 -11.61
C THR A 78 17.60 11.74 -10.20
N TRP A 79 17.97 12.79 -9.48
CA TRP A 79 17.66 13.09 -8.08
C TRP A 79 16.18 12.92 -7.70
N CYS A 80 15.91 12.29 -6.55
CA CYS A 80 14.73 12.57 -5.71
C CYS A 80 15.18 12.63 -4.23
N PRO A 81 15.28 13.82 -3.63
CA PRO A 81 15.66 14.00 -2.23
C PRO A 81 14.47 13.75 -1.31
N GLY A 82 14.52 12.66 -0.53
CA GLY A 82 13.55 12.36 0.53
C GLY A 82 12.18 11.90 0.00
N MET A 83 11.67 10.78 0.53
CA MET A 83 10.56 10.00 -0.05
C MET A 83 11.07 9.23 -1.27
N CYS A 84 11.48 7.96 -1.05
CA CYS A 84 11.42 7.00 -2.14
C CYS A 84 9.96 7.00 -2.56
N GLN A 85 9.70 7.71 -3.65
CA GLN A 85 8.51 7.66 -4.46
C GLN A 85 8.07 6.21 -4.44
N VAL A 86 7.04 5.94 -3.64
CA VAL A 86 6.36 4.66 -3.69
C VAL A 86 5.96 4.57 -5.14
N CYS A 87 6.60 3.65 -5.87
CA CYS A 87 6.02 3.07 -7.06
C CYS A 87 4.70 2.45 -6.57
N SER A 88 3.70 3.32 -6.42
CA SER A 88 2.30 2.98 -6.52
C SER A 88 2.21 2.06 -7.71
N GLY A 89 1.43 1.00 -7.58
CA GLY A 89 1.22 -0.01 -8.61
C GLY A 89 0.55 0.55 -9.88
N TYR A 90 1.12 1.59 -10.48
CA TYR A 90 1.02 1.82 -11.90
C TYR A 90 1.63 0.62 -12.59
N PRO A 91 0.87 -0.05 -13.48
CA PRO A 91 1.46 -0.91 -14.49
C PRO A 91 2.58 -0.13 -15.16
N TRP A 92 3.70 -0.79 -15.44
CA TRP A 92 4.81 -0.18 -16.17
C TRP A 92 4.28 0.51 -17.43
N VAL A 93 4.34 1.84 -17.47
CA VAL A 93 3.99 2.63 -18.66
C VAL A 93 5.29 2.85 -19.43
N PRO A 94 5.43 2.33 -20.66
CA PRO A 94 6.62 2.58 -21.46
C PRO A 94 6.82 4.08 -21.70
N PRO A 95 8.08 4.57 -21.72
CA PRO A 95 8.36 5.97 -22.03
C PRO A 95 7.77 6.36 -23.38
N GLY A 96 6.89 7.37 -23.42
CA GLY A 96 6.26 7.88 -24.65
C GLY A 96 4.79 7.49 -24.87
N ALA A 97 4.17 6.73 -23.97
CA ALA A 97 2.74 6.45 -24.04
C ALA A 97 1.90 7.69 -23.64
N GLY A 98 1.17 8.26 -24.61
CA GLY A 98 0.23 9.36 -24.37
C GLY A 98 -1.08 8.92 -23.70
N GLU A 99 -1.90 9.88 -23.26
CA GLU A 99 -3.17 9.67 -22.55
C GLU A 99 -4.14 8.69 -23.24
N ARG A 100 -4.09 8.64 -24.57
CA ARG A 100 -4.88 7.72 -25.40
C ARG A 100 -4.51 6.24 -25.18
N TRP A 101 -3.24 5.93 -24.95
CA TRP A 101 -2.78 4.56 -24.71
C TRP A 101 -3.28 4.02 -23.37
N LEU A 102 -3.34 4.88 -22.34
CA LEU A 102 -3.89 4.56 -21.02
C LEU A 102 -5.38 4.23 -21.10
N LEU A 103 -6.15 4.97 -21.89
CA LEU A 103 -7.59 4.72 -22.08
C LEU A 103 -7.88 3.46 -22.90
N GLU A 104 -7.09 3.18 -23.94
CA GLU A 104 -7.28 2.00 -24.80
C GLU A 104 -6.90 0.67 -24.10
N HIS A 105 -5.98 0.69 -23.13
CA HIS A 105 -5.49 -0.53 -22.45
C HIS A 105 -5.92 -0.67 -20.98
N ALA A 106 -6.61 0.32 -20.40
CA ALA A 106 -7.17 0.23 -19.05
C ALA A 106 -8.13 -0.97 -18.88
N GLY A 107 -8.85 -1.35 -19.95
CA GLY A 107 -9.77 -2.49 -19.96
C GLY A 107 -9.10 -3.87 -19.97
N SER A 108 -7.80 -3.93 -20.25
CA SER A 108 -7.03 -5.20 -20.32
C SER A 108 -6.28 -5.52 -19.02
N ILE A 109 -6.24 -4.57 -18.08
CA ILE A 109 -5.47 -4.63 -16.84
C ILE A 109 -6.38 -4.93 -15.62
N LEU A 110 -7.69 -4.81 -15.80
CA LEU A 110 -8.71 -5.23 -14.83
C LEU A 110 -9.50 -6.40 -15.42
N PRO A 111 -9.69 -7.53 -14.70
CA PRO A 111 -10.65 -8.51 -15.13
C PRO A 111 -12.05 -7.93 -14.97
N GLY A 112 -12.68 -7.57 -16.09
CA GLY A 112 -14.13 -7.48 -16.27
C GLY A 112 -14.86 -6.44 -15.43
N SER A 113 -15.04 -5.23 -15.97
CA SER A 113 -16.13 -4.33 -15.58
C SER A 113 -17.47 -4.88 -16.08
N GLY A 114 -17.97 -5.94 -15.44
CA GLY A 114 -19.35 -6.39 -15.54
C GLY A 114 -20.03 -6.13 -14.21
N GLY A 115 -21.06 -5.28 -14.20
CA GLY A 115 -21.85 -4.91 -13.02
C GLY A 115 -22.69 -6.06 -12.47
N HIS A 116 -22.03 -7.11 -12.00
CA HIS A 116 -22.63 -8.11 -11.15
C HIS A 116 -22.16 -7.83 -9.73
N HIS A 117 -23.10 -7.70 -8.79
CA HIS A 117 -22.82 -7.88 -7.37
C HIS A 117 -22.00 -9.16 -7.23
N THR A 118 -20.69 -9.04 -7.06
CA THR A 118 -19.84 -10.18 -6.73
C THR A 118 -20.19 -10.56 -5.32
N ASP A 119 -21.03 -11.58 -5.20
CA ASP A 119 -21.12 -12.37 -3.99
C ASP A 119 -19.69 -12.66 -3.52
N LEU A 120 -19.31 -12.08 -2.38
CA LEU A 120 -18.03 -12.28 -1.70
C LEU A 120 -17.97 -13.69 -1.08
N SER A 121 -18.56 -14.69 -1.74
CA SER A 121 -18.40 -16.08 -1.37
C SER A 121 -16.92 -16.41 -1.54
N SER A 122 -16.26 -16.55 -0.39
CA SER A 122 -14.83 -16.81 -0.30
C SER A 122 -14.49 -18.06 -1.11
N PRO A 123 -13.57 -17.98 -2.09
CA PRO A 123 -13.02 -19.19 -2.69
C PRO A 123 -12.41 -20.00 -1.54
N ARG A 124 -12.95 -21.21 -1.30
CA ARG A 124 -12.42 -22.07 -0.24
C ARG A 124 -10.99 -22.44 -0.62
N PRO A 125 -9.98 -22.09 0.20
CA PRO A 125 -8.65 -22.59 -0.01
C PRO A 125 -8.69 -24.13 0.03
N ASP A 126 -7.76 -24.76 -0.68
CA ASP A 126 -7.43 -26.17 -0.46
C ASP A 126 -7.30 -26.42 1.06
N PRO A 127 -7.85 -27.51 1.62
CA PRO A 127 -7.72 -27.82 3.05
C PRO A 127 -6.26 -27.87 3.56
N ALA A 128 -5.27 -28.06 2.69
CA ALA A 128 -3.85 -27.96 3.03
C ALA A 128 -3.35 -26.50 3.20
N VAL A 129 -4.09 -25.51 2.69
CA VAL A 129 -3.73 -24.09 2.70
C VAL A 129 -4.51 -23.34 3.77
N ARG A 130 -3.77 -22.63 4.62
CA ARG A 130 -4.31 -21.90 5.76
C ARG A 130 -4.05 -20.42 5.63
N VAL A 131 -5.00 -19.61 6.10
CA VAL A 131 -4.79 -18.18 6.26
C VAL A 131 -3.97 -17.95 7.53
N GLY A 132 -2.81 -17.32 7.38
CA GLY A 132 -1.90 -16.97 8.46
C GLY A 132 -1.37 -15.54 8.35
N SER A 133 -0.17 -15.33 8.91
CA SER A 133 0.52 -14.04 8.98
C SER A 133 1.98 -14.20 8.61
N LEU A 134 2.57 -13.15 8.03
CA LEU A 134 4.02 -13.12 7.83
C LEU A 134 4.71 -12.84 9.17
N ARG A 135 5.87 -13.48 9.37
CA ARG A 135 6.72 -13.31 10.54
C ARG A 135 7.89 -12.39 10.18
N PRO A 136 8.54 -11.73 11.16
CA PRO A 136 9.77 -10.97 10.91
C PRO A 136 10.88 -11.81 10.25
N SER A 137 10.90 -13.12 10.47
CA SER A 137 11.81 -14.05 9.82
C SER A 137 11.61 -14.19 8.30
N HIS A 138 10.46 -13.78 7.76
CA HIS A 138 10.17 -13.84 6.33
C HIS A 138 10.61 -12.59 5.55
N VAL A 139 11.16 -11.57 6.22
CA VAL A 139 11.54 -10.31 5.56
C VAL A 139 12.54 -10.54 4.43
N ASP A 140 13.48 -11.47 4.63
CA ASP A 140 14.49 -11.80 3.62
C ASP A 140 13.84 -12.44 2.37
N LEU A 141 12.87 -13.33 2.55
CA LEU A 141 12.08 -13.88 1.43
C LEU A 141 11.33 -12.79 0.64
N LEU A 142 10.70 -11.84 1.34
CA LEU A 142 10.01 -10.72 0.69
C LEU A 142 11.00 -9.85 -0.08
N ASN A 143 12.17 -9.62 0.50
CA ASN A 143 13.21 -8.82 -0.10
C ASN A 143 13.80 -9.48 -1.35
N ASP A 144 13.93 -10.80 -1.36
CA ASP A 144 14.50 -11.54 -2.49
C ASP A 144 13.50 -11.71 -3.64
N THR A 145 12.21 -11.78 -3.32
CA THR A 145 11.13 -11.95 -4.33
C THR A 145 10.65 -10.65 -4.94
N TRP A 146 10.97 -9.50 -4.32
CA TRP A 146 10.59 -8.19 -4.84
C TRP A 146 11.58 -7.71 -5.91
N ALA A 147 11.07 -7.29 -7.07
CA ALA A 147 11.90 -6.84 -8.20
C ALA A 147 12.83 -5.64 -7.86
N PHE A 148 12.44 -4.82 -6.89
CA PHE A 148 13.25 -3.68 -6.40
C PHE A 148 13.95 -3.99 -5.06
N GLY A 149 13.88 -5.25 -4.63
CA GLY A 149 14.44 -5.74 -3.40
C GLY A 149 15.93 -6.06 -3.50
N GLY A 150 16.38 -7.04 -2.72
CA GLY A 150 17.78 -7.50 -2.70
C GLY A 150 18.77 -6.54 -2.03
N ASN A 151 18.31 -5.49 -1.34
CA ASN A 151 19.20 -4.53 -0.67
C ASN A 151 18.77 -4.22 0.78
N ALA A 152 19.69 -3.63 1.55
CA ALA A 152 19.46 -3.33 2.97
C ALA A 152 18.31 -2.32 3.19
N ARG A 153 18.10 -1.40 2.25
CA ARG A 153 17.04 -0.38 2.34
C ARG A 153 15.66 -0.99 2.11
N SER A 154 15.50 -1.81 1.08
CA SER A 154 14.26 -2.55 0.81
C SER A 154 13.94 -3.51 1.95
N ARG A 155 14.94 -4.22 2.50
CA ARG A 155 14.77 -5.09 3.67
C ARG A 155 14.24 -4.33 4.88
N ARG A 156 14.85 -3.18 5.22
CA ARG A 156 14.41 -2.33 6.35
C ARG A 156 13.00 -1.77 6.12
N TYR A 157 12.67 -1.42 4.89
CA TYR A 157 11.33 -0.96 4.51
C TYR A 157 10.28 -2.06 4.69
N LEU A 158 10.54 -3.27 4.17
CA LEU A 158 9.64 -4.41 4.30
C LEU A 158 9.44 -4.84 5.76
N ALA A 159 10.51 -4.81 6.57
CA ALA A 159 10.40 -5.06 8.01
C ALA A 159 9.44 -4.07 8.69
N LYS A 160 9.54 -2.77 8.38
CA LYS A 160 8.63 -1.75 8.89
C LYS A 160 7.19 -1.95 8.40
N ILE A 161 7.00 -2.41 7.16
CA ILE A 161 5.66 -2.74 6.66
C ILE A 161 5.04 -3.86 7.48
N LEU A 162 5.76 -4.96 7.70
CA LEU A 162 5.26 -6.10 8.46
C LEU A 162 4.93 -5.74 9.91
N GLU A 163 5.71 -4.84 10.50
CA GLU A 163 5.50 -4.36 11.87
C GLU A 163 4.27 -3.45 12.00
N ARG A 164 4.04 -2.57 11.02
CA ARG A 164 3.09 -1.45 11.17
C ARG A 164 1.77 -1.66 10.44
N PHE A 165 1.75 -2.39 9.33
CA PHE A 165 0.59 -2.46 8.45
C PHE A 165 -0.06 -3.84 8.42
N PRO A 166 -1.40 -3.89 8.29
CA PRO A 166 -2.11 -5.14 8.10
C PRO A 166 -1.60 -5.91 6.89
N HIS A 167 -1.51 -7.23 7.03
CA HIS A 167 -1.11 -8.10 5.92
C HIS A 167 -1.82 -9.45 6.05
N VAL A 168 -1.88 -10.17 4.92
CA VAL A 168 -2.44 -11.52 4.84
C VAL A 168 -1.41 -12.43 4.20
N CYS A 169 -1.26 -13.63 4.75
CA CYS A 169 -0.44 -14.68 4.18
C CYS A 169 -1.27 -15.96 4.05
N LEU A 170 -1.11 -16.66 2.95
CA LEU A 170 -1.51 -18.05 2.81
C LEU A 170 -0.28 -18.92 3.04
N GLN A 171 -0.45 -19.94 3.88
CA GLN A 171 0.61 -20.81 4.34
C GLN A 171 0.23 -22.27 4.13
N ASP A 172 1.22 -23.15 4.00
CA ASP A 172 1.00 -24.59 4.03
C ASP A 172 0.78 -25.11 5.47
N SER A 173 0.68 -26.43 5.61
CA SER A 173 0.53 -27.12 6.89
C SER A 173 1.75 -26.98 7.82
N SER A 174 2.92 -26.63 7.29
CA SER A 174 4.15 -26.38 8.05
C SER A 174 4.29 -24.92 8.50
N GLY A 175 3.43 -24.03 8.00
CA GLY A 175 3.46 -22.59 8.29
C GLY A 175 4.33 -21.80 7.32
N GLU A 176 4.80 -22.41 6.23
CA GLU A 176 5.63 -21.74 5.23
C GLU A 176 4.76 -20.92 4.26
N PRO A 177 5.21 -19.70 3.89
CA PRO A 177 4.41 -18.77 3.09
C PRO A 177 4.32 -19.20 1.62
N LEU A 178 3.10 -19.26 1.09
CA LEU A 178 2.79 -19.61 -0.31
C LEU A 178 2.46 -18.38 -1.15
N SER A 179 1.63 -17.50 -0.57
CA SER A 179 1.14 -16.28 -1.20
C SER A 179 0.85 -15.22 -0.15
N TRP A 180 1.03 -13.95 -0.45
CA TRP A 180 0.75 -12.88 0.50
C TRP A 180 0.28 -11.59 -0.16
N VAL A 181 -0.36 -10.75 0.64
CA VAL A 181 -0.78 -9.39 0.32
C VAL A 181 -0.33 -8.50 1.47
N LEU A 182 0.52 -7.51 1.18
CA LEU A 182 0.85 -6.46 2.14
C LEU A 182 -0.06 -5.26 1.89
N THR A 183 -0.18 -4.37 2.87
CA THR A 183 -0.78 -3.05 2.68
C THR A 183 0.23 -1.97 2.98
N ASP A 184 0.12 -0.85 2.29
CA ASP A 184 0.88 0.36 2.60
C ASP A 184 0.08 1.32 3.49
N HIS A 185 0.64 2.50 3.73
CA HIS A 185 0.03 3.57 4.51
C HIS A 185 -1.25 4.15 3.87
N PHE A 186 -1.55 3.84 2.61
CA PHE A 186 -2.83 4.18 1.99
C PHE A 186 -3.92 3.15 2.28
N GLY A 187 -3.58 2.03 2.92
CA GLY A 187 -4.44 0.85 2.95
C GLY A 187 -4.53 0.18 1.58
N THR A 188 -3.61 0.48 0.66
CA THR A 188 -3.59 -0.11 -0.67
C THR A 188 -2.82 -1.43 -0.65
N GLY A 189 -3.37 -2.45 -1.30
CA GLY A 189 -2.67 -3.71 -1.53
C GLY A 189 -1.37 -3.48 -2.28
N THR A 190 -0.25 -3.92 -1.71
CA THR A 190 1.09 -3.69 -2.24
C THR A 190 1.97 -4.93 -2.03
N HIS A 191 3.02 -5.07 -2.84
CA HIS A 191 4.00 -6.16 -2.73
C HIS A 191 3.37 -7.57 -2.66
N SER A 192 2.19 -7.73 -3.25
CA SER A 192 1.48 -9.00 -3.29
C SER A 192 2.24 -9.97 -4.19
N TYR A 193 2.47 -11.18 -3.71
CA TYR A 193 3.22 -12.17 -4.46
C TYR A 193 2.71 -13.59 -4.17
N THR A 194 2.83 -14.45 -5.18
CA THR A 194 2.66 -15.89 -5.04
C THR A 194 3.94 -16.56 -5.52
N LEU A 195 4.50 -17.42 -4.65
CA LEU A 195 5.70 -18.19 -4.97
C LEU A 195 5.50 -18.96 -6.28
N PRO A 196 6.53 -19.06 -7.15
CA PRO A 196 6.41 -19.69 -8.46
C PRO A 196 5.78 -21.09 -8.43
N ALA A 197 6.16 -21.92 -7.45
CA ALA A 197 5.64 -23.28 -7.28
C ALA A 197 4.14 -23.34 -6.97
N HIS A 198 3.54 -22.25 -6.50
CA HIS A 198 2.15 -22.18 -6.05
C HIS A 198 1.27 -21.29 -6.95
N ARG A 199 1.78 -20.84 -8.10
CA ARG A 199 1.00 -20.03 -9.06
C ARG A 199 -0.07 -20.87 -9.75
N ARG A 200 -1.11 -20.20 -10.27
CA ARG A 200 -2.24 -20.81 -11.00
C ARG A 200 -3.16 -21.73 -10.17
N HIS A 201 -3.09 -21.62 -8.84
CA HIS A 201 -3.96 -22.34 -7.90
C HIS A 201 -4.98 -21.43 -7.20
N GLY A 202 -5.18 -20.20 -7.67
CA GLY A 202 -6.14 -19.25 -7.09
C GLY A 202 -5.74 -18.62 -5.75
N HIS A 203 -4.54 -18.91 -5.22
CA HIS A 203 -4.08 -18.38 -3.92
C HIS A 203 -4.10 -16.85 -3.81
N MET A 204 -3.68 -16.13 -4.85
CA MET A 204 -3.72 -14.67 -4.82
C MET A 204 -5.15 -14.13 -4.69
N GLN A 205 -6.12 -14.75 -5.38
CA GLN A 205 -7.53 -14.37 -5.28
C GLN A 205 -8.04 -14.57 -3.84
N VAL A 206 -7.75 -15.72 -3.24
CA VAL A 206 -8.10 -16.00 -1.84
C VAL A 206 -7.46 -14.99 -0.89
N ALA A 207 -6.15 -14.71 -1.05
CA ALA A 207 -5.43 -13.76 -0.20
C ALA A 207 -5.99 -12.35 -0.29
N LEU A 208 -6.35 -11.88 -1.50
CA LEU A 208 -6.98 -10.58 -1.73
C LEU A 208 -8.39 -10.52 -1.13
N THR A 209 -9.22 -11.54 -1.31
CA THR A 209 -10.57 -11.60 -0.73
C THR A 209 -10.50 -11.52 0.80
N VAL A 210 -9.61 -12.30 1.41
CA VAL A 210 -9.41 -12.29 2.87
C VAL A 210 -8.87 -10.93 3.34
N ALA A 211 -7.94 -10.32 2.60
CA ALA A 211 -7.41 -9.00 2.92
C ALA A 211 -8.52 -7.93 2.87
N ALA A 212 -9.36 -7.96 1.83
CA ALA A 212 -10.50 -7.06 1.68
C ALA A 212 -11.50 -7.24 2.83
N GLN A 213 -11.90 -8.47 3.16
CA GLN A 213 -12.80 -8.74 4.28
C GLN A 213 -12.24 -8.21 5.62
N ARG A 214 -10.94 -8.45 5.88
CA ARG A 214 -10.27 -7.93 7.09
C ARG A 214 -10.19 -6.40 7.11
N ALA A 215 -9.95 -5.77 5.95
CA ALA A 215 -9.91 -4.33 5.81
C ALA A 215 -11.30 -3.70 6.04
N GLN A 216 -12.34 -4.25 5.41
CA GLN A 216 -13.72 -3.82 5.59
C GLN A 216 -14.19 -3.95 7.05
N ALA A 217 -13.86 -5.06 7.72
CA ALA A 217 -14.16 -5.26 9.14
C ALA A 217 -13.46 -4.24 10.06
N ARG A 218 -12.37 -3.62 9.59
CA ARG A 218 -11.64 -2.55 10.28
C ARG A 218 -12.04 -1.14 9.84
N GLY A 219 -13.08 -1.02 9.00
CA GLY A 219 -13.59 0.26 8.51
C GLY A 219 -12.81 0.86 7.33
N PHE A 220 -11.84 0.13 6.75
CA PHE A 220 -11.18 0.58 5.54
C PHE A 220 -12.10 0.39 4.32
N PRO A 221 -12.16 1.36 3.40
CA PRO A 221 -12.85 1.18 2.14
C PRO A 221 -12.09 0.15 1.28
N THR A 222 -12.82 -0.79 0.70
CA THR A 222 -12.27 -1.79 -0.23
C THR A 222 -12.84 -1.56 -1.61
N PHE A 223 -11.96 -1.45 -2.60
CA PHE A 223 -12.30 -1.35 -4.02
C PHE A 223 -11.64 -2.53 -4.73
N GLY A 224 -12.37 -3.18 -5.63
CA GLY A 224 -11.93 -4.37 -6.37
C GLY A 224 -12.37 -4.29 -7.81
#